data_AF-A0A4Q9W074-F1
#
_entry.id   AF-A0A4Q9W074-F1
#
_cell.length_a   1.000
_cell.length_b   1.000
_cell.length_c   1.000
_cell.angle_alpha   90.00
_cell.angle_beta   90.00
_cell.angle_gamma   90.00
#
_symmetry.space_group_name_H-M   'P 1'
#
loop_
_entity.id
_entity.type
_entity.pdbx_description
1 polymer ?
#
loop_
_entity_poly.entity_id
_entity_poly.type
_entity_poly.pdbx_seq_one_letter_code
_entity_poly.pdbx_strand_id
1 'polypeptide(L)'
;TDMTDRSTAVLFGDGAGAVVMGEVAEGRGIISYEMGSDGSGGKYLYLDRETGKLKMNGREVFKFAVRIMGDASTRVVEKAGLSSEDIDLFVPHQANIRIMESARERLGIEREKMSVSVNKY
;
A
#
# COMPACT_ATOMS: atom_id res chain seq x y z
N THR A 1 -16.88 -3.81 -8.66
CA THR A 1 -16.15 -3.13 -9.76
C THR A 1 -17.05 -2.92 -10.96
N ASP A 2 -16.80 -1.89 -11.78
CA ASP A 2 -17.56 -1.67 -13.01
C ASP A 2 -16.97 -2.49 -14.17
N MET A 3 -17.58 -3.62 -14.52
CA MET A 3 -17.05 -4.52 -15.56
C MET A 3 -17.08 -3.93 -16.98
N THR A 4 -17.81 -2.82 -17.19
CA THR A 4 -17.78 -2.09 -18.47
C THR A 4 -16.67 -1.03 -18.53
N ASP A 5 -16.04 -0.72 -17.39
CA ASP A 5 -14.92 0.20 -17.31
C ASP A 5 -13.61 -0.57 -17.25
N ARG A 6 -12.92 -0.66 -18.39
CA ARG A 6 -11.62 -1.34 -18.50
C ARG A 6 -10.59 -0.83 -17.49
N SER A 7 -10.66 0.43 -17.07
CA SER A 7 -9.67 1.01 -16.16
C SER A 7 -9.76 0.46 -14.73
N THR A 8 -10.89 -0.11 -14.34
CA THR A 8 -11.10 -0.71 -13.01
C THR A 8 -11.35 -2.22 -13.10
N ALA A 9 -12.02 -2.71 -14.15
CA ALA A 9 -12.36 -4.12 -14.33
C ALA A 9 -11.17 -5.09 -14.28
N VAL A 10 -9.99 -4.64 -14.71
CA VAL A 10 -8.76 -5.47 -14.78
C VAL A 10 -7.86 -5.35 -13.55
N LEU A 11 -8.26 -4.56 -12.54
CA LEU A 11 -7.39 -4.22 -11.40
C LEU A 11 -7.71 -4.96 -10.11
N PHE A 12 -8.97 -5.37 -9.92
CA PHE A 12 -9.44 -5.88 -8.64
C PHE A 12 -9.72 -7.38 -8.71
N GLY A 13 -9.21 -8.11 -7.72
CA GLY A 13 -9.52 -9.51 -7.46
C GLY A 13 -10.00 -9.71 -6.02
N ASP A 14 -10.42 -10.93 -5.71
CA ASP A 14 -10.97 -11.29 -4.41
C ASP A 14 -9.98 -12.15 -3.61
N GLY A 15 -9.94 -11.95 -2.29
CA GLY A 15 -9.06 -12.71 -1.39
C GLY A 15 -9.29 -12.35 0.08
N ALA A 16 -8.64 -13.08 0.98
CA ALA A 16 -8.71 -12.85 2.42
C ALA A 16 -7.34 -13.08 3.09
N GLY A 17 -7.10 -12.37 4.19
CA GLY A 17 -5.93 -12.54 5.07
C GLY A 17 -6.36 -12.43 6.53
N ALA A 18 -5.63 -13.11 7.42
CA ALA A 18 -5.92 -13.11 8.85
C ALA A 18 -4.63 -13.14 9.66
N VAL A 19 -4.67 -12.55 10.87
CA VAL A 19 -3.60 -12.58 11.86
C VAL A 19 -4.20 -12.81 13.25
N VAL A 20 -3.44 -13.44 14.13
CA VAL A 20 -3.76 -13.52 15.58
C VAL A 20 -2.83 -12.57 16.30
N MET A 21 -3.42 -11.67 17.10
CA MET A 21 -2.68 -10.65 17.86
C MET A 21 -2.68 -11.04 19.33
N GLY A 22 -1.53 -10.89 19.98
CA GLY A 22 -1.35 -11.21 21.39
C GLY A 22 0.03 -10.80 21.86
N GLU A 23 0.32 -11.11 23.12
CA GLU A 23 1.64 -10.87 23.70
C GLU A 23 2.70 -11.74 23.00
N VAL A 24 3.89 -11.16 22.86
CA VAL A 24 5.06 -11.80 22.23
C VAL A 24 6.30 -11.54 23.09
N ALA A 25 7.35 -12.32 22.88
CA ALA A 25 8.62 -12.15 23.57
C ALA A 25 9.24 -10.75 23.35
N GLU A 26 10.08 -10.32 24.29
CA GLU A 26 10.80 -9.05 24.22
C GLU A 26 11.55 -8.87 22.89
N GLY A 27 11.52 -7.66 22.35
CA GLY A 27 12.14 -7.31 21.06
C GLY A 27 11.37 -7.78 19.82
N ARG A 28 10.16 -8.35 19.96
CA ARG A 28 9.30 -8.77 18.83
C ARG A 28 7.97 -8.00 18.81
N GLY A 29 7.25 -8.13 17.70
CA GLY A 29 5.91 -7.58 17.52
C GLY A 29 5.89 -6.33 16.64
N ILE A 30 4.86 -5.50 16.83
CA ILE A 30 4.70 -4.23 16.11
C ILE A 30 5.55 -3.17 16.83
N ILE A 31 6.63 -2.72 16.20
CA ILE A 31 7.58 -1.76 16.79
C ILE A 31 7.08 -0.32 16.65
N SER A 32 6.55 0.02 15.48
CA SER A 32 6.03 1.36 15.17
C SER A 32 4.90 1.25 14.14
N TYR A 33 4.06 2.29 14.08
CA TYR A 33 2.99 2.40 13.09
C TYR A 33 2.74 3.86 12.70
N GLU A 34 2.08 4.03 11.56
CA GLU A 34 1.62 5.33 11.12
C GLU A 34 0.26 5.23 10.44
N MET A 35 -0.65 6.13 10.79
CA MET A 35 -1.98 6.25 10.18
C MET A 35 -2.26 7.71 9.86
N GLY A 36 -3.03 7.94 8.80
CA GLY A 36 -3.45 9.26 8.36
C GLY A 36 -4.55 9.18 7.31
N SER A 37 -5.21 10.31 7.05
CA SER A 37 -6.21 10.42 5.99
C SER A 37 -6.26 11.84 5.45
N ASP A 38 -6.64 11.99 4.18
CA ASP A 38 -6.91 13.28 3.53
C ASP A 38 -8.22 13.18 2.74
N GLY A 39 -9.29 13.72 3.32
CA GLY A 39 -10.63 13.68 2.73
C GLY A 39 -10.76 14.45 1.42
N SER A 40 -9.85 15.39 1.12
CA SER A 40 -9.89 16.16 -0.12
C SER A 40 -9.69 15.28 -1.37
N GLY A 41 -9.04 14.13 -1.19
CA GLY A 41 -8.81 13.12 -2.22
C GLY A 41 -9.99 12.16 -2.45
N GLY A 42 -11.05 12.19 -1.64
CA GLY A 42 -12.15 11.22 -1.70
C GLY A 42 -12.86 11.17 -3.06
N LYS A 43 -12.91 12.31 -3.78
CA LYS A 43 -13.46 12.38 -5.15
C LYS A 43 -12.66 11.58 -6.18
N TYR A 44 -11.42 11.19 -5.89
CA TYR A 44 -10.57 10.44 -6.81
C TYR A 44 -10.70 8.93 -6.66
N LEU A 45 -11.24 8.42 -5.56
CA LEU A 45 -11.51 7.01 -5.35
C LEU A 45 -12.68 6.85 -4.38
N TYR A 46 -13.84 6.44 -4.89
CA TYR A 46 -15.05 6.29 -4.09
C TYR A 46 -15.94 5.17 -4.65
N LEU A 47 -16.85 4.69 -3.79
CA LEU A 47 -17.96 3.85 -4.21
C LEU A 47 -19.14 4.75 -4.58
N ASP A 48 -19.56 4.69 -5.83
CA ASP A 48 -20.73 5.42 -6.30
C ASP A 48 -22.00 4.87 -5.62
N ARG A 49 -22.77 5.76 -4.97
CA ARG A 49 -23.92 5.36 -4.13
C ARG A 49 -25.15 4.93 -4.91
N GLU A 50 -25.28 5.36 -6.17
CA GLU A 50 -26.42 5.03 -7.01
C GLU A 50 -26.20 3.70 -7.72
N THR A 51 -25.00 3.51 -8.27
CA THR A 51 -24.66 2.31 -9.05
C THR A 51 -24.05 1.20 -8.21
N GLY A 52 -23.54 1.49 -7.01
CA GLY A 52 -22.79 0.54 -6.19
C GLY A 52 -21.46 0.13 -6.81
N LYS A 53 -20.92 0.95 -7.73
CA LYS A 53 -19.69 0.64 -8.48
C LYS A 53 -18.54 1.54 -8.04
N LEU A 54 -17.33 0.97 -8.01
CA LEU A 54 -16.11 1.73 -7.74
C LEU A 54 -15.86 2.73 -8.87
N LYS A 55 -15.58 3.99 -8.51
CA LYS A 55 -15.16 5.06 -9.42
C LYS A 55 -13.78 5.55 -9.03
N MET A 56 -12.91 5.69 -10.02
CA MET A 56 -11.50 6.03 -9.80
C MET A 56 -10.96 7.01 -10.84
N ASN A 57 -10.25 8.03 -10.38
CA ASN A 57 -9.33 8.80 -11.20
C ASN A 57 -7.91 8.25 -11.01
N GLY A 58 -7.52 7.29 -11.85
CA GLY A 58 -6.26 6.56 -11.69
C GLY A 58 -5.01 7.45 -11.70
N ARG A 59 -5.03 8.59 -12.41
CA ARG A 59 -3.89 9.53 -12.46
C ARG A 59 -3.66 10.20 -11.10
N GLU A 60 -4.71 10.70 -10.47
CA GLU A 60 -4.60 11.38 -9.18
C GLU A 60 -4.34 10.38 -8.05
N VAL A 61 -4.95 9.19 -8.09
CA VAL A 61 -4.65 8.09 -7.17
C VAL A 61 -3.18 7.68 -7.27
N PHE A 62 -2.64 7.51 -8.47
CA PHE A 62 -1.24 7.16 -8.68
C PHE A 62 -0.29 8.20 -8.08
N LYS A 63 -0.49 9.49 -8.38
CA LYS A 63 0.34 10.59 -7.84
C LYS A 63 0.33 10.64 -6.32
N PHE A 64 -0.84 10.44 -5.72
CA PHE A 64 -0.97 10.39 -4.26
C PHE A 64 -0.22 9.18 -3.68
N ALA A 65 -0.44 8.00 -4.25
CA ALA A 65 0.09 6.73 -3.77
C ALA A 65 1.63 6.70 -3.78
N VAL A 66 2.28 7.13 -4.87
CA VAL A 66 3.76 7.15 -4.96
C VAL A 66 4.40 8.02 -3.88
N ARG A 67 3.73 9.13 -3.51
CA ARG A 67 4.22 10.02 -2.47
C ARG A 67 3.98 9.42 -1.09
N ILE A 68 2.73 9.07 -0.76
CA ILE A 68 2.37 8.68 0.59
C ILE A 68 2.98 7.34 1.01
N MET A 69 3.12 6.38 0.08
CA MET A 69 3.70 5.07 0.40
C MET A 69 5.17 5.18 0.78
N GLY A 70 5.96 5.96 0.04
CA GLY A 70 7.35 6.21 0.41
C GLY A 70 7.45 7.01 1.71
N ASP A 71 6.70 8.13 1.80
CA ASP A 71 6.67 9.00 2.99
C ASP A 71 6.33 8.25 4.29
N ALA A 72 5.25 7.47 4.29
CA ALA A 72 4.80 6.73 5.48
C ALA A 72 5.75 5.59 5.83
N SER A 73 6.32 4.91 4.82
CA SER A 73 7.29 3.84 5.05
C SER A 73 8.58 4.38 5.66
N THR A 74 9.09 5.52 5.18
CA THR A 74 10.28 6.15 5.77
C THR A 74 10.02 6.58 7.21
N ARG A 75 8.90 7.26 7.48
CA ARG A 75 8.58 7.72 8.84
C ARG A 75 8.39 6.59 9.83
N VAL A 76 7.81 5.46 9.43
CA VAL A 76 7.62 4.32 10.35
C VAL A 76 8.95 3.62 10.68
N VAL A 77 9.88 3.55 9.72
CA VAL A 77 11.25 3.05 9.95
C VAL A 77 12.02 3.98 10.89
N GLU A 78 11.97 5.29 10.65
CA GLU A 78 12.58 6.30 11.54
C GLU A 78 12.00 6.25 12.96
N LYS A 79 10.68 6.11 13.12
CA LYS A 79 10.01 5.96 14.42
C LYS A 79 10.44 4.71 15.18
N ALA A 80 10.83 3.65 14.47
CA ALA A 80 11.37 2.44 15.07
C ALA A 80 12.85 2.59 15.50
N GLY A 81 13.49 3.72 15.17
CA GLY A 81 14.93 3.91 15.38
C GLY A 81 15.78 3.03 14.47
N LEU A 82 15.23 2.61 13.33
CA LEU A 82 15.87 1.72 12.36
C LEU A 82 16.29 2.49 11.10
N SER A 83 17.11 1.84 10.29
CA SER A 83 17.48 2.25 8.94
C SER A 83 16.88 1.32 7.87
N SER A 84 17.04 1.67 6.60
CA SER A 84 16.64 0.80 5.48
C SER A 84 17.42 -0.53 5.46
N GLU A 85 18.64 -0.55 5.96
CA GLU A 85 19.49 -1.75 6.00
C GLU A 85 18.94 -2.81 6.98
N ASP A 86 18.28 -2.35 8.05
CA ASP A 86 17.67 -3.20 9.09
C ASP A 86 16.36 -3.87 8.63
N ILE A 87 15.86 -3.52 7.44
CA ILE A 87 14.61 -4.08 6.91
C ILE A 87 14.93 -5.33 6.08
N ASP A 88 14.43 -6.47 6.53
CA ASP A 88 14.58 -7.75 5.82
C ASP A 88 13.56 -7.90 4.68
N LEU A 89 12.34 -7.39 4.86
CA LEU A 89 11.26 -7.53 3.89
C LEU A 89 10.33 -6.31 3.89
N PHE A 90 10.12 -5.74 2.71
CA PHE A 90 9.14 -4.70 2.44
C PHE A 90 7.88 -5.32 1.82
N VAL A 91 6.75 -5.23 2.51
CA VAL A 91 5.45 -5.80 2.08
C VAL A 91 4.44 -4.66 1.83
N PRO A 92 4.48 -4.00 0.66
CA PRO A 92 3.53 -2.94 0.33
C PRO A 92 2.15 -3.49 -0.07
N HIS A 93 1.13 -2.63 -0.05
CA HIS A 93 -0.14 -2.90 -0.71
C HIS A 93 0.06 -3.14 -2.22
N GLN A 94 -0.53 -4.21 -2.73
CA GLN A 94 -0.30 -4.75 -4.07
C GLN A 94 -1.24 -4.14 -5.12
N ALA A 95 -1.15 -2.83 -5.36
CA ALA A 95 -2.03 -2.14 -6.32
C ALA A 95 -1.45 -2.05 -7.74
N ASN A 96 -0.17 -1.69 -7.86
CA ASN A 96 0.49 -1.48 -9.14
C ASN A 96 2.00 -1.53 -8.94
N ILE A 97 2.70 -2.33 -9.74
CA ILE A 97 4.15 -2.54 -9.58
C ILE A 97 4.96 -1.24 -9.65
N ARG A 98 4.52 -0.24 -10.43
CA ARG A 98 5.23 1.06 -10.53
C ARG A 98 5.10 1.89 -9.26
N ILE A 99 3.97 1.79 -8.55
CA ILE A 99 3.80 2.45 -7.26
C ILE A 99 4.71 1.79 -6.23
N MET A 100 4.73 0.46 -6.22
CA MET A 100 5.55 -0.33 -5.30
C MET A 100 7.04 -0.03 -5.49
N GLU A 101 7.54 -0.04 -6.73
CA GLU A 101 8.93 0.30 -7.04
C GLU A 101 9.28 1.73 -6.64
N SER A 102 8.40 2.71 -6.91
CA SER A 102 8.65 4.10 -6.48
C SER A 102 8.74 4.24 -4.96
N ALA A 103 7.92 3.50 -4.20
CA ALA A 103 7.99 3.48 -2.74
C ALA A 103 9.27 2.78 -2.25
N ARG A 104 9.65 1.65 -2.87
CA ARG A 104 10.89 0.92 -2.57
C ARG A 104 12.13 1.79 -2.80
N GLU A 105 12.22 2.45 -3.94
CA GLU A 105 13.32 3.35 -4.29
C GLU A 105 13.45 4.49 -3.28
N ARG A 106 12.32 5.07 -2.87
CA ARG A 106 12.30 6.12 -1.87
C ARG A 106 12.71 5.65 -0.48
N LEU A 107 12.39 4.41 -0.12
CA LEU A 107 12.80 3.80 1.14
C LEU A 107 14.25 3.30 1.12
N GLY A 108 14.87 3.18 -0.05
CA GLY A 108 16.25 2.70 -0.18
C GLY A 108 16.42 1.19 0.03
N ILE A 109 15.37 0.39 -0.24
CA ILE A 109 15.39 -1.07 -0.03
C ILE A 109 15.79 -1.79 -1.32
N GLU A 110 16.58 -2.85 -1.23
CA GLU A 110 16.93 -3.70 -2.38
C GLU A 110 15.69 -4.34 -3.04
N ARG A 111 15.76 -4.62 -4.34
CA ARG A 111 14.59 -5.12 -5.09
C ARG A 111 14.12 -6.47 -4.59
N GLU A 112 15.07 -7.32 -4.22
CA GLU A 112 14.90 -8.69 -3.74
C GLU A 112 14.19 -8.72 -2.38
N LYS A 113 14.31 -7.64 -1.60
CA LYS A 113 13.64 -7.46 -0.31
C LYS A 113 12.21 -6.93 -0.45
N MET A 114 11.69 -6.67 -1.65
CA MET A 114 10.30 -6.26 -1.84
C MET A 114 9.41 -7.45 -2.25
N SER A 115 8.35 -7.68 -1.47
CA SER A 115 7.34 -8.69 -1.82
C SER A 115 6.48 -8.25 -3.00
N VAL A 116 6.34 -9.13 -4.00
CA VAL A 116 5.51 -8.92 -5.18
C VAL A 116 4.59 -10.11 -5.42
N SER A 117 3.28 -9.86 -5.36
CA SER A 117 2.24 -10.84 -5.70
C SER A 117 1.18 -10.31 -6.67
N VAL A 118 1.19 -9.00 -6.98
CA VAL A 118 0.26 -8.34 -7.93
C VAL A 118 0.25 -8.95 -9.33
N ASN A 119 1.27 -9.73 -9.71
CA ASN A 119 1.38 -10.37 -11.01
C ASN A 119 0.78 -11.78 -11.08
N LYS A 120 0.36 -12.35 -9.94
CA LYS A 120 -0.09 -13.74 -9.85
C LYS A 120 -1.61 -13.89 -9.92
N TYR A 121 -2.36 -12.83 -9.61
CA TYR A 121 -3.80 -12.87 -9.39
C TYR A 121 -4.48 -11.68 -10.05
#